data_AF-A0A3C0UJH7-F1
#
_entry.id   AF-A0A3C0UJH7-F1
#
_cell.length_a   1.000
_cell.length_b   1.000
_cell.length_c   1.000
_cell.angle_alpha   90.00
_cell.angle_beta   90.00
_cell.angle_gamma   90.00
#
_symmetry.space_group_name_H-M   'P 1'
#
loop_
_entity.id
_entity.type
_entity.pdbx_description
1 polymer ?
#
loop_
_entity_poly.entity_id
_entity_poly.type
_entity_poly.pdbx_seq_one_letter_code
_entity_poly.pdbx_strand_id
1 'polypeptide(L)'
;TGIILAMAGLDYSRVIEPDKGRNAPRQTEQTTAYIRKQVAEWQQVWAVRDEMKQREIKKSGDSWQRKRSIYYDDSGIREQQQEKIRICPKCYGYQTVATQAEGTGFGCQSAYAAIIPRQACSACRREAKDALAAAKRAAQYQYYFLQDKEQSILEEI
;
A
#
# COMPACT_ATOMS: atom_id res chain seq x y z
N THR A 1 -7.94 14.72 -18.37
CA THR A 1 -9.41 14.44 -18.46
C THR A 1 -9.76 13.28 -19.39
N GLY A 2 -8.87 12.84 -20.30
CA GLY A 2 -9.17 11.71 -21.21
C GLY A 2 -9.28 10.34 -20.54
N ILE A 3 -8.51 10.09 -19.48
CA ILE A 3 -8.54 8.81 -18.73
C ILE A 3 -9.93 8.54 -18.14
N ILE A 4 -10.59 9.56 -17.59
CA ILE A 4 -11.93 9.41 -16.97
C ILE A 4 -12.99 9.07 -18.02
N LEU A 5 -12.95 9.74 -19.18
CA LEU A 5 -13.87 9.46 -20.30
C LEU A 5 -13.65 8.05 -20.86
N ALA A 6 -12.38 7.63 -21.03
CA ALA A 6 -12.04 6.29 -21.48
C ALA A 6 -12.53 5.22 -20.49
N MET A 7 -12.35 5.42 -19.18
CA MET A 7 -12.86 4.52 -18.14
C MET A 7 -14.39 4.46 -18.11
N ALA A 8 -15.06 5.58 -18.42
CA ALA A 8 -16.52 5.64 -18.50
C ALA A 8 -17.08 5.08 -19.82
N GLY A 9 -16.23 4.64 -20.76
CA GLY A 9 -16.66 4.18 -22.08
C GLY A 9 -17.24 5.29 -22.97
N LEU A 10 -16.92 6.55 -22.67
CA LEU A 10 -17.40 7.72 -23.39
C LEU A 10 -16.42 8.13 -24.49
N ASP A 11 -16.92 8.86 -25.50
CA ASP A 11 -16.06 9.39 -26.56
C ASP A 11 -15.03 10.39 -25.99
N TYR A 12 -13.75 10.08 -26.19
CA TYR A 12 -12.60 10.90 -25.80
C TYR A 12 -11.78 11.35 -27.01
N SER A 13 -12.28 11.18 -28.24
CA SER A 13 -11.58 11.53 -29.48
C SER A 13 -11.14 13.00 -29.56
N ARG A 14 -11.87 13.90 -28.88
CA ARG A 14 -11.58 15.34 -28.80
C ARG A 14 -10.65 15.73 -27.66
N VAL A 15 -10.22 14.80 -26.79
CA VAL A 15 -9.22 15.07 -25.76
C VAL A 15 -7.84 14.97 -26.37
N ILE A 16 -7.25 16.11 -26.68
CA ILE A 16 -5.95 16.22 -27.33
C ILE A 16 -5.01 16.95 -26.38
N GLU A 17 -3.89 16.31 -26.02
CA GLU A 17 -2.83 16.96 -25.23
C GLU A 17 -2.27 18.17 -26.01
N PRO A 18 -2.07 19.33 -25.36
CA PRO A 18 -1.61 20.56 -26.03
C PRO A 18 -0.34 20.38 -26.87
N ASP A 19 0.57 19.50 -26.43
CA ASP A 19 1.87 19.26 -27.06
C ASP A 19 1.92 18.08 -28.05
N LYS A 20 0.78 17.42 -28.30
CA LYS A 20 0.69 16.18 -29.11
C LYS A 20 1.30 16.31 -30.51
N GLY A 21 1.37 17.52 -31.07
CA GLY A 21 1.84 17.76 -32.45
C GLY A 21 3.27 18.30 -32.59
N ARG A 22 3.85 18.94 -31.56
CA ARG A 22 5.17 19.60 -31.71
C ARG A 22 6.35 18.73 -31.29
N ASN A 23 6.21 17.93 -30.22
CA ASN A 23 7.33 17.22 -29.61
C ASN A 23 6.98 15.79 -29.17
N ALA A 24 5.82 15.25 -29.54
CA ALA A 24 5.44 13.89 -29.13
C ALA A 24 6.07 12.85 -30.09
N PRO A 25 7.03 12.02 -29.64
CA PRO A 25 7.57 10.96 -30.47
C PRO A 25 6.45 9.96 -30.81
N ARG A 26 6.38 9.56 -32.09
CA ARG A 26 5.43 8.53 -32.52
C ARG A 26 5.81 7.19 -31.88
N GLN A 27 4.88 6.57 -31.18
CA GLN A 27 5.07 5.23 -30.63
C GLN A 27 5.44 4.25 -31.76
N THR A 28 6.54 3.53 -31.59
CA THR A 28 6.98 2.55 -32.59
C THR A 28 6.10 1.31 -32.58
N GLU A 29 6.10 0.57 -33.69
CA GLU A 29 5.41 -0.72 -33.78
C GLU A 29 5.94 -1.72 -32.75
N GLN A 30 7.25 -1.73 -32.50
CA GLN A 30 7.87 -2.55 -31.48
C GLN A 30 7.34 -2.24 -30.07
N THR A 31 7.19 -0.95 -29.72
CA THR A 31 6.60 -0.54 -28.44
C THR A 31 5.16 -1.02 -28.32
N THR A 32 4.39 -0.91 -29.41
CA THR A 32 3.01 -1.38 -29.46
C THR A 32 2.92 -2.90 -29.26
N ALA A 33 3.80 -3.66 -29.91
CA ALA A 33 3.88 -5.11 -29.74
C ALA A 33 4.26 -5.50 -28.30
N TYR A 34 5.21 -4.77 -27.69
CA TYR A 34 5.59 -4.97 -26.30
C TYR A 34 4.43 -4.71 -25.33
N ILE A 35 3.71 -3.59 -25.50
CA ILE A 35 2.52 -3.29 -24.69
C ILE A 35 1.47 -4.40 -24.83
N ARG A 36 1.19 -4.87 -26.06
CA ARG A 36 0.24 -5.98 -26.28
C ARG A 36 0.65 -7.25 -25.55
N LYS A 37 1.95 -7.60 -25.60
CA LYS A 37 2.49 -8.75 -24.87
C LYS A 37 2.29 -8.60 -23.36
N GLN A 38 2.65 -7.43 -22.81
CA GLN A 38 2.46 -7.14 -21.39
C GLN A 38 0.98 -7.23 -20.98
N VAL A 39 0.07 -6.64 -21.76
CA VAL A 39 -1.38 -6.72 -21.49
C VAL A 39 -1.86 -8.17 -21.48
N ALA A 40 -1.44 -8.99 -22.45
CA ALA A 40 -1.81 -10.40 -22.51
C ALA A 40 -1.29 -11.19 -21.30
N GLU A 41 -0.04 -10.96 -20.88
CA GLU A 41 0.54 -11.58 -19.67
C GLU A 41 -0.26 -11.20 -18.42
N TRP A 42 -0.56 -9.92 -18.23
CA TRP A 42 -1.34 -9.45 -17.09
C TRP A 42 -2.77 -9.97 -17.08
N GLN A 43 -3.41 -10.12 -18.24
CA GLN A 43 -4.73 -10.73 -18.33
C GLN A 43 -4.74 -12.19 -17.84
N GLN A 44 -3.70 -12.97 -18.19
CA GLN A 44 -3.56 -14.35 -17.71
C GLN A 44 -3.41 -14.40 -16.18
N VAL A 45 -2.55 -13.54 -15.61
CA VAL A 45 -2.36 -13.44 -14.16
C VAL A 45 -3.66 -13.01 -13.47
N TRP A 46 -4.37 -12.02 -14.03
CA TRP A 46 -5.60 -11.50 -13.45
C TRP A 46 -6.73 -12.54 -13.43
N ALA A 47 -6.80 -13.40 -14.44
CA ALA A 47 -7.80 -14.46 -14.54
C ALA A 47 -7.68 -15.47 -13.38
N VAL A 48 -6.46 -15.78 -12.94
CA VAL A 48 -6.18 -16.77 -11.87
C VAL A 48 -5.86 -16.13 -10.51
N ARG A 49 -6.07 -14.82 -10.35
CA ARG A 49 -5.67 -14.06 -9.15
C ARG A 49 -6.22 -14.64 -7.84
N ASP A 50 -7.46 -15.15 -7.86
CA ASP A 50 -8.11 -15.67 -6.65
C ASP A 50 -7.49 -17.00 -6.22
N GLU A 51 -7.14 -17.88 -7.18
CA GLU A 51 -6.40 -19.11 -6.92
C GLU A 51 -4.99 -18.83 -6.42
N MET A 52 -4.28 -17.88 -7.04
CA MET A 52 -2.96 -17.42 -6.58
C MET A 52 -3.03 -16.89 -5.16
N LYS A 53 -4.02 -16.04 -4.85
CA LYS A 53 -4.26 -15.52 -3.50
C LYS A 53 -4.45 -16.67 -2.51
N GLN A 54 -5.34 -17.63 -2.79
CA GLN A 54 -5.59 -18.74 -1.87
C GLN A 54 -4.35 -19.61 -1.66
N ARG A 55 -3.57 -19.86 -2.71
CA ARG A 55 -2.31 -20.61 -2.64
C ARG A 55 -1.30 -19.91 -1.73
N GLU A 56 -1.11 -18.61 -1.91
CA GLU A 56 -0.13 -17.85 -1.12
C GLU A 56 -0.56 -17.66 0.33
N ILE A 57 -1.86 -17.49 0.59
CA ILE A 57 -2.41 -17.49 1.96
C ILE A 57 -2.12 -18.82 2.66
N LYS A 58 -2.35 -19.96 1.98
CA LYS A 58 -2.07 -21.29 2.55
C LYS A 58 -0.60 -21.49 2.91
N LYS A 59 0.33 -20.89 2.16
CA LYS A 59 1.76 -20.97 2.45
C LYS A 59 2.20 -20.01 3.57
N SER A 60 1.65 -18.81 3.61
CA SER A 60 2.14 -17.71 4.44
C SER A 60 1.52 -17.68 5.85
N GLY A 61 0.49 -18.49 6.09
CA GLY A 61 -0.25 -18.48 7.35
C GLY A 61 -1.06 -17.20 7.55
N ASP A 62 -1.33 -16.88 8.81
CA ASP A 62 -2.21 -15.77 9.19
C ASP A 62 -1.55 -14.39 9.20
N SER A 63 -0.21 -14.33 9.18
CA SER A 63 0.51 -13.06 9.21
C SER A 63 1.84 -13.12 8.49
N TRP A 64 2.17 -12.05 7.80
CA TRP A 64 3.51 -11.82 7.26
C TRP A 64 4.21 -10.72 8.05
N GLN A 65 5.52 -10.83 8.22
CA GLN A 65 6.32 -9.82 8.91
C GLN A 65 7.59 -9.53 8.14
N ARG A 66 8.04 -8.27 8.18
CA ARG A 66 9.36 -7.88 7.72
C ARG A 66 10.00 -6.86 8.66
N LYS A 67 11.33 -6.83 8.64
CA LYS A 67 12.14 -5.79 9.29
C LYS A 67 12.92 -5.04 8.22
N ARG A 68 13.03 -3.72 8.37
CA ARG A 68 13.74 -2.83 7.45
C ARG A 68 14.60 -1.87 8.24
N SER A 69 15.80 -1.62 7.73
CA SER A 69 16.65 -0.51 8.15
C SER A 69 16.61 0.52 7.01
N ILE A 70 16.18 1.74 7.30
CA ILE A 70 16.01 2.80 6.30
C ILE A 70 16.90 3.97 6.70
N TYR A 71 17.64 4.52 5.74
CA TYR A 71 18.42 5.74 5.91
C TYR A 71 17.85 6.84 5.03
N TYR A 72 17.55 7.98 5.64
CA TYR A 72 17.03 9.17 4.98
C TYR A 72 18.18 10.16 4.82
N ASP A 73 18.78 10.19 3.64
CA ASP A 73 19.97 10.97 3.31
C ASP A 73 19.77 12.48 3.47
N ASP A 74 18.60 13.00 3.09
CA ASP A 74 18.27 14.43 3.22
C ASP A 74 18.24 14.93 4.68
N SER A 75 17.97 14.03 5.65
CA SER A 75 17.79 14.39 7.06
C SER A 75 18.80 13.73 8.00
N GLY A 76 19.63 12.81 7.50
CA GLY A 76 20.53 11.99 8.31
C GLY A 76 19.83 11.00 9.25
N ILE A 77 18.52 10.77 9.10
CA ILE A 77 17.73 9.91 9.98
C ILE A 77 17.96 8.44 9.64
N ARG A 78 18.11 7.60 10.67
CA ARG A 78 18.14 6.14 10.57
C ARG A 78 16.91 5.56 11.25
N GLU A 79 16.09 4.83 10.51
CA GLU A 79 14.88 4.18 11.01
C GLU A 79 15.04 2.66 11.01
N GLN A 80 14.70 2.02 12.14
CA GLN A 80 14.42 0.60 12.23
C GLN A 80 12.91 0.39 12.28
N GLN A 81 12.40 -0.32 11.27
CA GLN A 81 10.97 -0.52 11.08
C GLN A 81 10.64 -2.01 11.07
N GLN A 82 9.68 -2.42 11.90
CA GLN A 82 9.07 -3.74 11.87
C GLN A 82 7.62 -3.63 11.40
N GLU A 83 7.34 -4.21 10.25
CA GLU A 83 6.00 -4.27 9.68
C GLU A 83 5.41 -5.66 9.87
N LYS A 84 4.12 -5.71 10.25
CA LYS A 84 3.33 -6.93 10.29
C LYS A 84 2.04 -6.73 9.50
N ILE A 85 1.73 -7.67 8.62
CA ILE A 85 0.51 -7.69 7.82
C ILE A 85 -0.33 -8.88 8.28
N ARG A 86 -1.58 -8.63 8.67
CA ARG A 86 -2.58 -9.68 8.87
C ARG A 86 -3.07 -10.15 7.51
N ILE A 87 -2.90 -11.42 7.20
CA ILE A 87 -3.37 -12.01 5.95
C ILE A 87 -4.78 -12.56 6.17
N CYS A 88 -5.80 -11.87 5.66
CA CYS A 88 -7.18 -12.30 5.84
C CYS A 88 -7.71 -13.06 4.61
N PRO A 89 -8.38 -14.22 4.77
CA PRO A 89 -9.00 -14.93 3.65
C PRO A 89 -10.19 -14.17 3.05
N LYS A 90 -10.82 -13.28 3.84
CA LYS A 90 -12.07 -12.57 3.47
C LYS A 90 -11.87 -11.13 3.00
N CYS A 91 -10.76 -10.48 3.32
CA CYS A 91 -10.52 -9.07 2.98
C CYS A 91 -9.02 -8.77 2.79
N TYR A 92 -8.65 -7.49 2.69
CA TYR A 92 -7.25 -7.05 2.60
C TYR A 92 -6.47 -7.08 3.92
N GLY A 93 -7.07 -7.57 5.01
CA GLY A 93 -6.45 -7.61 6.32
C GLY A 93 -6.22 -6.22 6.92
N TYR A 94 -5.13 -6.07 7.68
CA TYR A 94 -4.62 -4.81 8.21
C TYR A 94 -3.10 -4.89 8.36
N GLN A 95 -2.44 -3.74 8.52
CA GLN A 95 -1.00 -3.64 8.73
C GLN A 95 -0.71 -2.96 10.07
N THR A 96 0.35 -3.37 10.73
CA THR A 96 0.93 -2.62 11.85
C THR A 96 2.38 -2.30 11.55
N VAL A 97 2.82 -1.11 11.94
CA VAL A 97 4.18 -0.63 11.76
C VAL A 97 4.71 -0.20 13.12
N ALA A 98 5.70 -0.90 13.63
CA ALA A 98 6.50 -0.46 14.76
C ALA A 98 7.78 0.19 14.21
N THR A 99 8.09 1.38 14.66
CA THR A 99 9.24 2.14 14.14
C THR A 99 10.01 2.81 15.26
N GLN A 100 11.33 2.88 15.08
CA GLN A 100 12.25 3.62 15.92
C GLN A 100 13.25 4.37 15.03
N ALA A 101 13.42 5.66 15.26
CA ALA A 101 14.27 6.54 14.49
C ALA A 101 15.34 7.20 15.36
N GLU A 102 16.57 7.23 14.86
CA GLU A 102 17.72 7.93 15.41
C GLU A 102 18.19 9.03 14.44
N GLY A 103 19.00 9.97 14.92
CA GLY A 103 19.46 11.10 14.12
C GLY A 103 18.38 12.16 13.91
N THR A 104 17.27 12.10 14.63
CA THR A 104 16.27 13.17 14.63
C THR A 104 16.77 14.34 15.50
N GLY A 105 16.37 15.57 15.17
CA GLY A 105 16.66 16.76 15.99
C GLY A 105 16.06 16.71 17.41
N PHE A 106 15.20 15.73 17.70
CA PHE A 106 14.51 15.53 18.97
C PHE A 106 14.98 14.25 19.71
N GLY A 107 16.13 13.70 19.32
CA GLY A 107 16.67 12.47 19.90
C GLY A 107 16.06 11.21 19.29
N CYS A 108 16.08 10.09 20.02
CA CYS A 108 15.49 8.83 19.53
C CYS A 108 13.96 8.89 19.65
N GLN A 109 13.27 8.71 18.53
CA GLN A 109 11.81 8.77 18.43
C GLN A 109 11.27 7.39 18.10
N SER A 110 10.09 7.03 18.60
CA SER A 110 9.49 5.72 18.33
C SER A 110 7.97 5.80 18.22
N ALA A 111 7.40 5.05 17.30
CA ALA A 111 5.96 5.05 17.07
C ALA A 111 5.44 3.67 16.71
N TYR A 112 4.16 3.45 16.98
CA TYR A 112 3.42 2.29 16.53
C TYR A 112 2.16 2.72 15.80
N ALA A 113 1.98 2.27 14.57
CA ALA A 113 0.80 2.58 13.77
C ALA A 113 0.02 1.31 13.42
N ALA A 114 -1.31 1.35 13.54
CA ALA A 114 -2.21 0.37 12.96
C ALA A 114 -2.92 0.99 11.75
N ILE A 115 -2.81 0.35 10.59
CA ILE A 115 -3.31 0.83 9.30
C ILE A 115 -4.38 -0.14 8.81
N ILE A 116 -5.61 0.35 8.72
CA ILE A 116 -6.78 -0.37 8.23
C ILE A 116 -7.02 0.06 6.77
N PRO A 117 -6.84 -0.83 5.78
CA PRO A 117 -7.12 -0.53 4.38
C PRO A 117 -8.64 -0.39 4.12
N ARG A 118 -8.99 0.19 2.97
CA ARG A 118 -10.39 0.18 2.48
C ARG A 118 -10.87 -1.26 2.34
N GLN A 119 -12.16 -1.51 2.56
CA GLN A 119 -12.77 -2.85 2.48
C GLN A 119 -12.18 -3.88 3.46
N ALA A 120 -11.63 -3.43 4.60
CA ALA A 120 -11.29 -4.33 5.70
C ALA A 120 -12.56 -4.83 6.40
N CYS A 121 -12.67 -6.14 6.63
CA CYS A 121 -13.80 -6.71 7.35
C CYS A 121 -13.82 -6.29 8.83
N SER A 122 -14.99 -6.39 9.48
CA SER A 122 -15.17 -5.99 10.88
C SER A 122 -14.22 -6.69 11.86
N ALA A 123 -13.89 -7.96 11.60
CA ALA A 123 -12.91 -8.70 12.41
C ALA A 123 -11.51 -8.07 12.32
N CYS A 124 -11.01 -7.80 11.10
CA CYS A 124 -9.69 -7.17 10.91
C CYS A 124 -9.65 -5.74 11.45
N ARG A 125 -10.75 -4.99 11.34
CA ARG A 125 -10.87 -3.65 11.95
C ARG A 125 -10.72 -3.70 13.46
N ARG A 126 -11.39 -4.66 14.11
CA ARG A 126 -11.28 -4.87 15.55
C ARG A 126 -9.88 -5.33 15.95
N GLU A 127 -9.33 -6.35 15.28
CA GLU A 127 -7.97 -6.86 15.52
C GLU A 127 -6.89 -5.77 15.39
N ALA A 128 -7.03 -4.85 14.43
CA ALA A 128 -6.13 -3.71 14.28
C ALA A 128 -6.17 -2.76 15.50
N LYS A 129 -7.38 -2.41 15.96
CA LYS A 129 -7.58 -1.57 17.15
C LYS A 129 -7.09 -2.26 18.41
N ASP A 130 -7.33 -3.57 18.53
CA ASP A 130 -6.87 -4.38 19.66
C ASP A 130 -5.33 -4.44 19.71
N ALA A 131 -4.68 -4.60 18.56
CA ALA A 131 -3.22 -4.60 18.45
C ALA A 131 -2.62 -3.24 18.87
N LEU A 132 -3.21 -2.14 18.41
CA LEU A 132 -2.83 -0.79 18.81
C LEU A 132 -3.01 -0.57 20.32
N ALA A 133 -4.17 -0.94 20.86
CA ALA A 133 -4.47 -0.81 22.28
C ALA A 133 -3.55 -1.69 23.14
N ALA A 134 -3.15 -2.87 22.66
CA ALA A 134 -2.20 -3.74 23.35
C ALA A 134 -0.79 -3.12 23.37
N ALA A 135 -0.31 -2.60 22.23
CA ALA A 135 0.97 -1.90 22.14
C ALA A 135 1.00 -0.68 23.07
N LYS A 136 -0.08 0.10 23.10
CA LYS A 136 -0.22 1.26 23.99
C LYS A 136 -0.20 0.88 25.47
N ARG A 137 -0.94 -0.16 25.86
CA ARG A 137 -0.94 -0.69 27.24
C ARG A 137 0.44 -1.16 27.69
N ALA A 138 1.24 -1.69 26.76
CA ALA A 138 2.61 -2.11 27.04
C ALA A 138 3.61 -0.93 27.12
N ALA A 139 3.18 0.29 26.78
CA ALA A 139 4.01 1.51 26.80
C ALA A 139 5.36 1.35 26.08
N GLN A 140 5.37 0.64 24.94
CA GLN A 140 6.60 0.29 24.20
C GLN A 140 7.14 1.42 23.31
N TYR A 141 6.28 2.35 22.92
CA TYR A 141 6.56 3.42 21.96
C TYR A 141 6.11 4.76 22.51
N GLN A 142 6.66 5.85 21.95
CA GLN A 142 6.29 7.22 22.35
C GLN A 142 4.95 7.64 21.74
N TYR A 143 4.69 7.28 20.48
CA TYR A 143 3.47 7.64 19.76
C TYR A 143 2.70 6.42 19.25
N TYR A 144 1.38 6.56 19.18
CA TYR A 144 0.47 5.51 18.72
C TYR A 144 -0.51 6.08 17.72
N PHE A 145 -0.59 5.51 16.52
CA PHE A 145 -1.44 6.01 15.44
C PHE A 145 -2.43 4.96 14.96
N LEU A 146 -3.67 5.39 14.69
CA LEU A 146 -4.66 4.63 13.94
C LEU A 146 -4.93 5.33 12.62
N GLN A 147 -4.77 4.62 11.51
CA GLN A 147 -5.21 5.07 10.20
C GLN A 147 -6.33 4.18 9.68
N ASP A 148 -7.54 4.72 9.54
CA ASP A 148 -8.67 4.05 8.89
C ASP A 148 -8.93 4.65 7.51
N LYS A 149 -8.48 3.95 6.46
CA LYS A 149 -8.57 4.45 5.07
C LYS A 149 -9.99 4.45 4.50
N GLU A 150 -10.93 3.71 5.10
CA GLU A 150 -12.33 3.73 4.66
C GLU A 150 -13.04 4.95 5.22
N GLN A 151 -12.79 5.27 6.49
CA GLN A 151 -13.36 6.42 7.16
C GLN A 151 -12.56 7.71 6.93
N SER A 152 -11.40 7.62 6.27
CA SER A 152 -10.44 8.73 6.08
C SER A 152 -9.97 9.34 7.40
N ILE A 153 -9.80 8.50 8.42
CA ILE A 153 -9.39 8.90 9.78
C ILE A 153 -7.90 8.63 9.95
N LEU A 154 -7.20 9.60 10.54
CA LEU A 154 -5.85 9.46 11.08
C LEU A 154 -5.83 10.10 12.47
N GLU A 155 -5.62 9.29 13.50
CA GLU A 155 -5.68 9.72 14.90
C GLU A 155 -4.41 9.27 15.64
N GLU A 156 -3.87 10.16 16.47
CA GLU A 156 -2.91 9.81 17.52
C GLU A 156 -3.70 9.44 18.77
N ILE A 157 -3.44 8.27 19.34
CA ILE A 157 -4.25 7.70 20.42
C ILE A 157 -3.51 7.72 21.74
#